data_AF-A0A7S4VS87-F1
#
_entry.id   AF-A0A7S4VS87-F1
#
_cell.length_a   1.000
_cell.length_b   1.000
_cell.length_c   1.000
_cell.angle_alpha   90.00
_cell.angle_beta   90.00
_cell.angle_gamma   90.00
#
_symmetry.space_group_name_H-M   'P 1'
#
loop_
_entity.id
_entity.type
_entity.pdbx_description
1 polymer ?
#
loop_
_entity_poly.entity_id
_entity_poly.type
_entity_poly.pdbx_seq_one_letter_code
_entity_poly.pdbx_strand_id
1 'polypeptide(L)'
;ATGADAGRRLGVGRDVVCTGECQAIQDVNDGWEGFCLGLSLLNSSTTPAKCRSACCADPNCEVWQWGNPRDKYGNALGACYKGRGLECASDRFDDFMVIAGQRISHGTVSETVSLEIGTWCTGSGMQQAAGVRPLSATGTYKSSVDQCQKVCFEDPGCSIWEHSTAKGCWFGYSDKCSRGADGAEMVAGERVARACGAGVHMPPPTDYLAVFGVIGAVALLLTCCSALVLLIGSTRSRTGDMFLELDEAEMSSRELIAEDDIDSKISLSRLDSFESADSLDHHGHKRLL
;
A
#
# COMPACT_ATOMS: atom_id res chain seq x y z
N ALA A 1 -30.03 -17.39 -6.58
CA ALA A 1 -28.73 -17.84 -6.06
C ALA A 1 -28.08 -16.68 -5.32
N THR A 2 -28.20 -16.67 -4.00
CA THR A 2 -27.63 -15.67 -3.08
C THR A 2 -26.26 -16.17 -2.63
N GLY A 3 -25.20 -15.62 -3.20
CA GLY A 3 -23.83 -15.86 -2.75
C GLY A 3 -23.49 -14.87 -1.65
N ALA A 4 -23.56 -15.30 -0.39
CA ALA A 4 -23.08 -14.55 0.76
C ALA A 4 -21.55 -14.58 0.76
N ASP A 5 -20.94 -13.41 0.59
CA ASP A 5 -19.51 -13.21 0.69
C ASP A 5 -19.11 -13.25 2.18
N ALA A 6 -18.40 -14.32 2.56
CA ALA A 6 -17.98 -14.57 3.93
C ALA A 6 -16.67 -13.81 4.21
N GLY A 7 -16.81 -12.52 4.52
CA GLY A 7 -15.72 -11.68 5.04
C GLY A 7 -15.12 -12.30 6.30
N ARG A 8 -13.87 -12.75 6.18
CA ARG A 8 -13.05 -13.31 7.26
C ARG A 8 -12.76 -12.21 8.30
N ARG A 9 -13.48 -12.22 9.43
CA ARG A 9 -13.25 -11.32 10.57
C ARG A 9 -11.88 -11.61 11.19
N LEU A 10 -10.94 -10.69 11.00
CA LEU A 10 -9.71 -10.63 11.80
C LEU A 10 -10.08 -10.36 13.27
N GLY A 11 -9.38 -11.03 14.19
CA GLY A 11 -9.75 -11.14 15.59
C GLY A 11 -9.88 -9.81 16.33
N VAL A 12 -10.77 -9.82 17.32
CA VAL A 12 -11.03 -8.73 18.28
C VAL A 12 -9.78 -8.52 19.16
N GLY A 13 -8.80 -7.79 18.64
CA GLY A 13 -7.78 -7.13 19.45
C GLY A 13 -8.43 -5.97 20.19
N ARG A 14 -8.11 -5.78 21.47
CA ARG A 14 -8.59 -4.65 22.28
C ARG A 14 -8.28 -3.34 21.55
N ASP A 15 -9.31 -2.55 21.30
CA ASP A 15 -9.25 -1.20 20.74
C ASP A 15 -8.36 -0.31 21.60
N VAL A 16 -7.05 -0.22 21.28
CA VAL A 16 -6.27 0.92 21.74
C VAL A 16 -6.68 2.07 20.84
N VAL A 17 -7.61 2.85 21.37
CA VAL A 17 -8.02 4.15 20.87
C VAL A 17 -6.75 4.92 20.52
N CYS A 18 -6.63 5.35 19.27
CA CYS A 18 -5.68 6.36 18.84
C CYS A 18 -5.81 7.49 19.86
N THR A 19 -4.85 7.65 20.77
CA THR A 19 -5.02 8.50 21.96
C THR A 19 -4.99 9.97 21.58
N GLY A 20 -5.91 10.45 20.74
CA GLY A 20 -6.12 11.86 20.35
C GLY A 20 -4.92 12.62 19.76
N GLU A 21 -3.73 12.05 19.78
CA GLU A 21 -2.47 12.73 19.51
C GLU A 21 -2.11 12.52 18.05
N CYS A 22 -2.75 13.33 17.23
CA CYS A 22 -2.28 13.68 15.90
C CYS A 22 -1.06 14.60 16.02
N GLN A 23 -0.02 14.37 15.22
CA GLN A 23 1.12 15.29 15.11
C GLN A 23 0.89 16.24 13.94
N ALA A 24 0.98 17.55 14.17
CA ALA A 24 0.94 18.52 13.08
C ALA A 24 2.25 18.44 12.27
N ILE A 25 2.11 18.23 10.96
CA ILE A 25 3.19 18.28 9.96
C ILE A 25 3.31 19.70 9.39
N GLN A 26 2.16 20.33 9.11
CA GLN A 26 2.06 21.70 8.61
C GLN A 26 0.96 22.43 9.37
N ASP A 27 1.18 23.69 9.72
CA ASP A 27 0.26 24.51 10.50
C ASP A 27 0.10 25.89 9.86
N VAL A 28 -1.15 26.35 9.78
CA VAL A 28 -1.46 27.69 9.25
C VAL A 28 -0.78 28.80 10.07
N ASN A 29 -0.60 28.60 11.37
CA ASN A 29 0.12 29.56 12.22
C ASN A 29 1.61 29.68 11.88
N ASP A 30 2.18 28.66 11.24
CA ASP A 30 3.59 28.64 10.80
C ASP A 30 3.75 29.12 9.35
N GLY A 31 2.70 29.66 8.73
CA GLY A 31 2.71 30.18 7.37
C GLY A 31 2.32 29.17 6.29
N TRP A 32 1.82 27.98 6.67
CA TRP A 32 1.18 27.08 5.71
C TRP A 32 -0.16 27.66 5.25
N GLU A 33 -0.43 27.66 3.94
CA GLU A 33 -1.66 28.27 3.42
C GLU A 33 -2.92 27.48 3.81
N GLY A 34 -2.80 26.16 3.96
CA GLY A 34 -3.89 25.30 4.43
C GLY A 34 -5.05 25.14 3.45
N PHE A 35 -4.87 25.49 2.17
CA PHE A 35 -5.93 25.44 1.15
C PHE A 35 -6.08 24.05 0.54
N CYS A 36 -6.65 23.11 1.28
CA CYS A 36 -6.85 21.75 0.78
C CYS A 36 -8.23 21.56 0.16
N LEU A 37 -8.26 20.82 -0.95
CA LEU A 37 -9.48 20.41 -1.67
C LEU A 37 -9.98 19.04 -1.18
N GLY A 38 -11.23 18.69 -1.54
CA GLY A 38 -11.81 17.38 -1.26
C GLY A 38 -12.11 17.12 0.23
N LEU A 39 -12.18 18.17 1.04
CA LEU A 39 -12.53 18.06 2.45
C LEU A 39 -14.06 18.08 2.64
N SER A 40 -14.52 17.34 3.64
CA SER A 40 -15.92 17.28 4.01
C SER A 40 -16.23 18.30 5.10
N LEU A 41 -17.32 19.05 4.94
CA LEU A 41 -17.82 19.96 5.97
C LEU A 41 -18.25 19.17 7.21
N LEU A 42 -17.66 19.49 8.36
CA LEU A 42 -18.12 19.05 9.66
C LEU A 42 -19.25 19.98 10.11
N ASN A 43 -20.43 19.43 10.41
CA ASN A 43 -21.66 20.17 10.71
C ASN A 43 -21.41 21.51 11.43
N SER A 44 -21.86 22.60 10.79
CA SER A 44 -21.44 23.98 10.99
C SER A 44 -21.58 24.48 12.44
N SER A 45 -20.66 25.36 12.85
CA SER A 45 -20.47 25.92 14.20
C SER A 45 -19.56 25.10 15.12
N THR A 46 -18.33 24.88 14.66
CA THR A 46 -17.25 24.29 15.47
C THR A 46 -16.19 25.34 15.75
N THR A 47 -15.49 25.25 16.87
CA THR A 47 -14.25 26.02 17.10
C THR A 47 -13.07 25.36 16.39
N PRO A 48 -11.95 26.06 16.14
CA PRO A 48 -10.73 25.44 15.60
C PRO A 48 -10.29 24.22 16.40
N ALA A 49 -10.33 24.30 17.74
CA ALA A 49 -9.99 23.20 18.63
C ALA A 49 -10.90 21.97 18.41
N LYS A 50 -12.19 22.18 18.19
CA LYS A 50 -13.14 21.09 17.91
C LYS A 50 -12.91 20.49 16.51
N CYS A 51 -12.53 21.32 15.54
CA CYS A 51 -12.16 20.87 14.20
C CYS A 51 -10.93 19.97 14.25
N ARG A 52 -9.88 20.43 14.93
CA ARG A 52 -8.67 19.65 15.22
C ARG A 52 -9.01 18.32 15.88
N SER A 53 -9.71 18.35 17.02
CA SER A 53 -10.04 17.13 17.76
C SER A 53 -10.87 16.14 16.92
N ALA A 54 -11.78 16.63 16.08
CA ALA A 54 -12.60 15.79 15.21
C ALA A 54 -11.80 15.16 14.05
N CYS A 55 -10.74 15.83 13.60
CA CYS A 55 -9.81 15.25 12.65
C CYS A 55 -8.88 14.23 13.33
N CYS A 56 -8.30 14.58 14.47
CA CYS A 56 -7.40 13.69 15.21
C CYS A 56 -8.08 12.41 15.72
N ALA A 57 -9.40 12.46 15.97
CA ALA A 57 -10.22 11.29 16.32
C ALA A 57 -10.57 10.40 15.12
N ASP A 58 -10.35 10.86 13.89
CA ASP A 58 -10.64 10.12 12.67
C ASP A 58 -9.34 9.68 12.02
N PRO A 59 -9.00 8.37 12.03
CA PRO A 59 -7.72 7.89 11.52
C PRO A 59 -7.52 8.15 10.01
N ASN A 60 -8.58 8.46 9.26
CA ASN A 60 -8.50 8.77 7.84
C ASN A 60 -8.35 10.28 7.55
N CYS A 61 -8.25 11.11 8.59
CA CYS A 61 -8.24 12.56 8.45
C CYS A 61 -6.82 13.12 8.44
N GLU A 62 -6.21 13.30 7.27
CA GLU A 62 -4.86 13.86 7.18
C GLU A 62 -4.84 15.39 7.30
N VAL A 63 -5.98 16.06 7.11
CA VAL A 63 -6.08 17.52 7.06
C VAL A 63 -7.37 17.99 7.73
N TRP A 64 -7.26 19.08 8.47
CA TRP A 64 -8.40 19.91 8.84
C TRP A 64 -8.12 21.40 8.58
N GLN A 65 -9.17 22.13 8.23
CA GLN A 65 -9.15 23.58 8.06
C GLN A 65 -10.41 24.19 8.65
N TRP A 66 -10.26 25.34 9.28
CA TRP A 66 -11.31 26.11 9.92
C TRP A 66 -11.23 27.55 9.46
N GLY A 67 -12.37 28.13 9.11
CA GLY A 67 -12.38 29.44 8.49
C GLY A 67 -13.77 29.97 8.20
N ASN A 68 -13.81 31.07 7.46
CA ASN A 68 -15.02 31.77 7.08
C ASN A 68 -14.95 32.19 5.61
N PRO A 69 -16.10 32.38 4.96
CA PRO A 69 -16.17 33.23 3.77
C PRO A 69 -15.52 34.61 4.04
N ARG A 70 -14.84 35.18 3.05
CA ARG A 70 -14.04 36.42 3.17
C ARG A 70 -14.92 37.60 3.55
N ASP A 71 -16.15 37.65 3.05
CA ASP A 71 -17.16 38.66 3.41
C ASP A 71 -17.54 38.63 4.91
N LYS A 72 -17.24 37.53 5.61
CA LYS A 72 -17.49 37.32 7.05
C LYS A 72 -16.21 37.22 7.88
N TYR A 73 -15.11 37.77 7.39
CA TYR A 73 -13.86 37.83 8.15
C TYR A 73 -14.08 38.45 9.55
N GLY A 74 -13.55 37.81 10.59
CA GLY A 74 -13.72 38.22 11.98
C GLY A 74 -14.95 37.65 12.71
N ASN A 75 -15.82 36.88 12.03
CA ASN A 75 -16.89 36.16 12.72
C ASN A 75 -16.31 35.01 13.58
N ALA A 76 -16.74 34.92 14.84
CA ALA A 76 -16.33 33.87 15.76
C ALA A 76 -16.83 32.46 15.35
N LEU A 77 -17.91 32.40 14.57
CA LEU A 77 -18.46 31.14 14.07
C LEU A 77 -17.86 30.84 12.69
N GLY A 78 -16.98 29.85 12.64
CA GLY A 78 -16.40 29.33 11.40
C GLY A 78 -16.94 27.97 10.97
N ALA A 79 -16.69 27.64 9.72
CA ALA A 79 -16.90 26.32 9.16
C ALA A 79 -15.62 25.49 9.30
N CYS A 80 -15.79 24.23 9.74
CA CYS A 80 -14.71 23.26 9.80
C CYS A 80 -14.83 22.28 8.64
N TYR A 81 -13.75 22.08 7.92
CA TYR A 81 -13.62 21.06 6.90
C TYR A 81 -12.51 20.10 7.30
N LYS A 82 -12.72 18.81 7.06
CA LYS A 82 -11.74 17.78 7.40
C LYS A 82 -11.76 16.64 6.40
N GLY A 83 -10.67 15.88 6.29
CA GLY A 83 -10.53 14.77 5.36
C GLY A 83 -9.07 14.49 5.02
N ARG A 84 -8.80 13.84 3.89
CA ARG A 84 -7.42 13.59 3.44
C ARG A 84 -6.74 14.85 2.90
N GLY A 85 -7.51 15.71 2.24
CA GLY A 85 -6.98 16.91 1.60
C GLY A 85 -6.21 16.57 0.32
N LEU A 86 -6.50 17.31 -0.75
CA LEU A 86 -5.76 17.25 -2.02
C LEU A 86 -5.28 18.67 -2.36
N GLU A 87 -4.17 18.78 -3.08
CA GLU A 87 -3.69 20.06 -3.62
C GLU A 87 -3.56 21.21 -2.58
N CYS A 88 -3.07 20.89 -1.39
CA CYS A 88 -2.94 21.80 -0.24
C CYS A 88 -1.98 22.98 -0.39
N ALA A 89 -1.40 23.17 -1.57
CA ALA A 89 -0.43 24.22 -1.91
C ALA A 89 -0.87 24.99 -3.17
N SER A 90 -2.16 24.94 -3.51
CA SER A 90 -2.72 25.62 -4.66
C SER A 90 -3.46 26.88 -4.24
N ASP A 91 -3.42 27.90 -5.11
CA ASP A 91 -4.27 29.07 -4.96
C ASP A 91 -5.74 28.65 -5.07
N ARG A 92 -6.52 28.92 -4.02
CA ARG A 92 -7.94 28.61 -4.03
C ARG A 92 -8.73 29.73 -4.72
N PHE A 93 -9.66 29.35 -5.60
CA PHE A 93 -10.52 30.30 -6.33
C PHE A 93 -11.84 30.63 -5.62
N ASP A 94 -12.11 30.03 -4.47
CA ASP A 94 -13.34 30.30 -3.73
C ASP A 94 -13.16 31.38 -2.65
N ASP A 95 -14.26 31.85 -2.09
CA ASP A 95 -14.24 32.94 -1.12
C ASP A 95 -13.91 32.47 0.31
N PHE A 96 -13.49 31.22 0.50
CA PHE A 96 -13.24 30.67 1.84
C PHE A 96 -11.82 30.99 2.31
N MET A 97 -11.72 31.73 3.42
CA MET A 97 -10.45 32.03 4.07
C MET A 97 -10.19 31.06 5.21
N VAL A 98 -9.09 30.31 5.09
CA VAL A 98 -8.58 29.45 6.17
C VAL A 98 -7.96 30.35 7.23
N ILE A 99 -8.48 30.28 8.46
CA ILE A 99 -8.00 31.06 9.61
C ILE A 99 -7.14 30.18 10.53
N ALA A 100 -7.46 28.89 10.61
CA ALA A 100 -6.68 27.89 11.33
C ALA A 100 -6.77 26.57 10.57
N GLY A 101 -5.73 25.77 10.58
CA GLY A 101 -5.74 24.48 9.92
C GLY A 101 -4.42 23.78 10.13
N GLN A 102 -4.46 22.46 10.09
CA GLN A 102 -3.23 21.66 10.13
C GLN A 102 -3.35 20.50 9.15
N ARG A 103 -2.20 20.17 8.56
CA ARG A 103 -1.95 18.84 8.04
C ARG A 103 -1.37 18.01 9.16
N ILE A 104 -1.97 16.86 9.44
CA ILE A 104 -1.61 16.00 10.56
C ILE A 104 -1.18 14.61 10.07
N SER A 105 -0.30 13.97 10.83
CA SER A 105 -0.02 12.54 10.71
C SER A 105 -0.71 11.77 11.82
N HIS A 106 -1.17 10.57 11.46
CA HIS A 106 -1.72 9.59 12.38
C HIS A 106 -0.68 8.49 12.62
N GLY A 107 0.04 8.57 13.75
CA GLY A 107 0.74 7.41 14.33
C GLY A 107 1.89 6.82 13.49
N THR A 108 2.06 5.50 13.64
CA THR A 108 3.17 4.72 13.05
C THR A 108 2.85 4.27 11.61
N VAL A 109 3.89 3.96 10.84
CA VAL A 109 3.74 3.36 9.50
C VAL A 109 2.95 2.05 9.62
N SER A 110 1.83 1.96 8.90
CA SER A 110 0.93 0.80 8.96
C SER A 110 1.05 -0.12 7.78
N GLU A 111 1.18 0.46 6.58
CA GLU A 111 1.27 -0.29 5.35
C GLU A 111 2.20 0.44 4.40
N THR A 112 2.92 -0.34 3.59
CA THR A 112 3.66 0.20 2.45
C THR A 112 3.19 -0.47 1.18
N VAL A 113 3.04 0.33 0.12
CA VAL A 113 2.71 -0.14 -1.22
C VAL A 113 3.91 0.14 -2.09
N SER A 114 4.57 -0.91 -2.58
CA SER A 114 5.71 -0.75 -3.48
C SER A 114 5.31 -0.01 -4.75
N LEU A 115 6.12 0.98 -5.12
CA LEU A 115 5.99 1.69 -6.39
C LEU A 115 6.46 0.79 -7.53
N GLU A 116 5.80 0.90 -8.67
CA GLU A 116 6.21 0.19 -9.88
C GLU A 116 7.56 0.71 -10.36
N ILE A 117 8.53 -0.18 -10.59
CA ILE A 117 9.83 0.17 -11.18
C ILE A 117 9.62 0.93 -12.50
N GLY A 118 10.33 2.05 -12.67
CA GLY A 118 10.12 2.99 -13.78
C GLY A 118 9.23 4.20 -13.43
N THR A 119 8.53 4.18 -12.29
CA THR A 119 7.75 5.31 -11.79
C THR A 119 8.63 6.20 -10.93
N TRP A 120 8.54 7.52 -11.10
CA TRP A 120 9.21 8.49 -10.23
C TRP A 120 8.20 9.53 -9.75
N CYS A 121 8.24 9.83 -8.47
CA CYS A 121 7.37 10.83 -7.85
C CYS A 121 8.08 12.19 -7.79
N THR A 122 7.35 13.26 -8.07
CA THR A 122 7.90 14.62 -8.03
C THR A 122 6.93 15.55 -7.31
N GLY A 123 7.42 16.70 -6.86
CA GLY A 123 6.58 17.68 -6.19
C GLY A 123 7.37 18.53 -5.22
N SER A 124 6.79 19.65 -4.81
CA SER A 124 7.38 20.55 -3.81
C SER A 124 7.54 19.90 -2.43
N GLY A 125 6.77 18.85 -2.15
CA GLY A 125 6.87 18.07 -0.92
C GLY A 125 7.93 16.97 -0.96
N MET A 126 8.62 16.76 -2.08
CA MET A 126 9.70 15.77 -2.19
C MET A 126 11.05 16.44 -1.94
N GLN A 127 11.87 15.80 -1.10
CA GLN A 127 13.19 16.28 -0.74
C GLN A 127 14.22 15.15 -0.81
N GLN A 128 15.46 15.50 -1.13
CA GLN A 128 16.56 14.54 -1.15
C GLN A 128 17.10 14.31 0.25
N ALA A 129 17.28 13.06 0.66
CA ALA A 129 17.83 12.74 1.97
C ALA A 129 19.33 13.07 2.04
N ALA A 130 19.67 14.06 2.87
CA ALA A 130 21.05 14.41 3.14
C ALA A 130 21.78 13.22 3.79
N GLY A 131 22.92 12.82 3.22
CA GLY A 131 23.77 11.76 3.77
C GLY A 131 23.45 10.34 3.30
N VAL A 132 22.33 10.12 2.58
CA VAL A 132 22.08 8.85 1.87
C VAL A 132 22.71 8.95 0.48
N ARG A 133 23.98 8.57 0.38
CA ARG A 133 24.75 8.71 -0.86
C ARG A 133 24.19 7.79 -1.96
N PRO A 134 24.17 8.25 -3.23
CA PRO A 134 24.00 7.34 -4.36
C PRO A 134 25.10 6.27 -4.34
N LEU A 135 24.81 5.10 -4.93
CA LEU A 135 25.55 3.84 -4.82
C LEU A 135 27.06 3.88 -5.17
N SER A 136 27.58 5.00 -5.67
CA SER A 136 28.89 5.11 -6.30
C SER A 136 30.10 5.13 -5.38
N ALA A 137 29.98 5.03 -4.05
CA ALA A 137 31.14 5.24 -3.16
C ALA A 137 31.73 4.00 -2.49
N THR A 138 30.95 3.12 -1.83
CA THR A 138 31.52 2.00 -1.03
C THR A 138 30.48 1.05 -0.39
N GLY A 139 29.18 1.29 -0.56
CA GLY A 139 28.12 0.59 0.18
C GLY A 139 27.45 -0.53 -0.62
N THR A 140 26.86 -1.50 0.08
CA THR A 140 25.97 -2.50 -0.53
C THR A 140 24.62 -1.88 -0.84
N TYR A 141 24.06 -2.23 -2.00
CA TYR A 141 22.75 -1.77 -2.49
C TYR A 141 21.63 -1.80 -1.45
N LYS A 142 21.58 -2.89 -0.67
CA LYS A 142 20.57 -3.07 0.38
C LYS A 142 20.64 -1.98 1.46
N SER A 143 21.84 -1.55 1.83
CA SER A 143 22.03 -0.59 2.91
C SER A 143 21.50 0.82 2.58
N SER A 144 21.57 1.26 1.32
CA SER A 144 21.11 2.60 0.95
C SER A 144 19.59 2.67 0.78
N VAL A 145 18.97 1.59 0.31
CA VAL A 145 17.51 1.43 0.23
C VAL A 145 16.90 1.40 1.63
N ASP A 146 17.42 0.57 2.54
CA ASP A 146 16.96 0.48 3.93
C ASP A 146 17.09 1.83 4.65
N GLN A 147 18.19 2.56 4.41
CA GLN A 147 18.39 3.89 4.99
C GLN A 147 17.40 4.92 4.43
N CYS A 148 17.07 4.85 3.14
CA CYS A 148 16.09 5.75 2.53
C CYS A 148 14.69 5.55 3.10
N GLN A 149 14.26 4.29 3.21
CA GLN A 149 13.00 3.92 3.85
C GLN A 149 12.96 4.43 5.30
N LYS A 150 14.04 4.23 6.06
CA LYS A 150 14.13 4.67 7.44
C LYS A 150 13.97 6.18 7.59
N VAL A 151 14.63 6.98 6.74
CA VAL A 151 14.50 8.45 6.75
C VAL A 151 13.03 8.86 6.56
N CYS A 152 12.33 8.24 5.62
CA CYS A 152 10.90 8.48 5.44
C CYS A 152 10.07 8.06 6.65
N PHE A 153 10.38 6.92 7.27
CA PHE A 153 9.61 6.42 8.41
C PHE A 153 9.76 7.30 9.65
N GLU A 154 10.92 7.92 9.83
CA GLU A 154 11.21 8.90 10.88
C GLU A 154 10.50 10.25 10.64
N ASP A 155 10.20 10.59 9.38
CA ASP A 155 9.45 11.81 9.04
C ASP A 155 7.93 11.55 9.03
N PRO A 156 7.16 12.12 9.99
CA PRO A 156 5.71 11.94 10.05
C PRO A 156 4.97 12.47 8.81
N GLY A 157 5.54 13.43 8.08
CA GLY A 157 5.01 13.99 6.85
C GLY A 157 5.36 13.19 5.58
N CYS A 158 6.25 12.20 5.70
CA CYS A 158 6.59 11.37 4.58
C CYS A 158 5.47 10.35 4.27
N SER A 159 5.05 10.36 3.01
CA SER A 159 4.07 9.45 2.42
C SER A 159 4.63 8.65 1.25
N ILE A 160 5.81 9.02 0.74
CA ILE A 160 6.50 8.37 -0.37
C ILE A 160 7.99 8.44 -0.10
N TRP A 161 8.67 7.33 -0.33
CA TRP A 161 10.12 7.34 -0.50
C TRP A 161 10.49 6.57 -1.77
N GLU A 162 11.58 6.99 -2.40
CA GLU A 162 12.11 6.39 -3.60
C GLU A 162 13.64 6.51 -3.61
N HIS A 163 14.30 5.50 -4.12
CA HIS A 163 15.74 5.43 -4.21
C HIS A 163 16.13 5.15 -5.66
N SER A 164 17.00 5.99 -6.21
CA SER A 164 17.60 5.85 -7.54
C SER A 164 19.11 5.65 -7.43
N THR A 165 19.68 4.88 -8.35
CA THR A 165 21.13 4.72 -8.44
C THR A 165 21.86 6.01 -8.79
N ALA A 166 21.23 6.89 -9.57
CA ALA A 166 21.83 8.16 -9.98
C ALA A 166 21.41 9.33 -9.07
N LYS A 167 20.12 9.41 -8.71
CA LYS A 167 19.57 10.54 -7.93
C LYS A 167 19.63 10.34 -6.42
N GLY A 168 19.99 9.15 -5.95
CA GLY A 168 20.02 8.81 -4.52
C GLY A 168 18.62 8.68 -3.92
N CYS A 169 18.51 8.95 -2.62
CA CYS A 169 17.26 8.84 -1.87
C CYS A 169 16.44 10.14 -1.91
N TRP A 170 15.16 10.00 -2.25
CA TRP A 170 14.15 11.04 -2.21
C TRP A 170 12.98 10.57 -1.36
N PHE A 171 12.42 11.48 -0.56
CA PHE A 171 11.30 11.17 0.31
C PHE A 171 10.43 12.41 0.54
N GLY A 172 9.20 12.20 0.98
CA GLY A 172 8.29 13.27 1.38
C GLY A 172 6.86 13.00 0.93
N TYR A 173 6.18 14.05 0.49
CA TYR A 173 4.80 13.95 -0.02
C TYR A 173 4.73 14.28 -1.51
N SER A 174 4.06 13.41 -2.26
CA SER A 174 3.73 13.64 -3.66
C SER A 174 2.43 12.94 -4.06
N ASP A 175 1.61 13.67 -4.81
CA ASP A 175 0.46 13.19 -5.57
C ASP A 175 0.80 12.96 -7.06
N LYS A 176 1.98 13.43 -7.50
CA LYS A 176 2.44 13.40 -8.90
C LYS A 176 3.51 12.33 -9.10
N CYS A 177 3.07 11.13 -9.45
CA CYS A 177 3.96 10.05 -9.84
C CYS A 177 3.70 9.66 -11.30
N SER A 178 4.76 9.56 -12.09
CA SER A 178 4.66 9.24 -13.51
C SER A 178 5.76 8.29 -13.94
N ARG A 179 5.45 7.44 -14.92
CA ARG A 179 6.44 6.59 -15.57
C ARG A 179 7.25 7.43 -16.56
N GLY A 180 8.58 7.35 -16.52
CA GLY A 180 9.42 8.16 -17.40
C GLY A 180 10.91 7.90 -17.26
N ALA A 181 11.72 8.65 -18.02
CA ALA A 181 13.19 8.56 -17.98
C ALA A 181 13.74 8.75 -16.56
N ASP A 182 13.12 9.65 -15.78
CA ASP A 182 13.48 9.91 -14.39
C ASP A 182 13.30 8.70 -13.45
N GLY A 183 12.36 7.81 -13.77
CA GLY A 183 12.10 6.59 -12.99
C GLY A 183 12.84 5.36 -13.52
N ALA A 184 13.49 5.43 -14.68
CA ALA A 184 14.23 4.31 -15.27
C ALA A 184 15.38 3.83 -14.37
N GLU A 185 15.93 4.74 -13.57
CA GLU A 185 17.01 4.49 -12.62
C GLU A 185 16.49 4.28 -11.19
N MET A 186 15.17 4.30 -10.97
CA MET A 186 14.57 3.96 -9.69
C MET A 186 14.76 2.47 -9.43
N VAL A 187 15.29 2.14 -8.26
CA VAL A 187 15.60 0.78 -7.88
C VAL A 187 14.72 0.27 -6.74
N ALA A 188 14.17 1.18 -5.94
CA ALA A 188 13.17 0.89 -4.91
C ALA A 188 12.35 2.13 -4.62
N GLY A 189 11.12 1.94 -4.14
CA GLY A 189 10.29 3.02 -3.63
C GLY A 189 8.95 2.48 -3.15
N GLU A 190 8.35 3.17 -2.19
CA GLU A 190 7.06 2.79 -1.63
C GLU A 190 6.24 4.02 -1.28
N ARG A 191 4.91 3.87 -1.38
CA ARG A 191 3.96 4.74 -0.69
C ARG A 191 3.78 4.24 0.73
N VAL A 192 3.83 5.15 1.68
CA VAL A 192 3.72 4.91 3.11
C VAL A 192 2.34 5.36 3.56
N ALA A 193 1.51 4.41 4.00
CA ALA A 193 0.31 4.69 4.73
C ALA A 193 0.62 4.62 6.23
N ARG A 194 0.18 5.62 6.97
CA ARG A 194 0.29 5.66 8.43
C ARG A 194 -1.11 5.51 9.00
N ALA A 195 -1.26 4.65 10.00
CA ALA A 195 -2.52 4.45 10.68
C ALA A 195 -2.27 4.42 12.18
N CYS A 196 -3.27 4.88 12.92
CA CYS A 196 -3.32 4.70 14.36
C CYS A 196 -4.17 3.46 14.71
N GLY A 197 -3.68 2.65 15.66
CA GLY A 197 -4.44 1.55 16.27
C GLY A 197 -3.56 0.41 16.81
N ALA A 198 -3.94 -0.21 17.92
CA ALA A 198 -3.30 -1.46 18.35
C ALA A 198 -3.73 -2.60 17.42
N GLY A 199 -2.80 -3.09 16.63
CA GLY A 199 -3.07 -4.08 15.59
C GLY A 199 -2.25 -3.85 14.35
N VAL A 200 -1.66 -2.65 14.20
CA VAL A 200 -0.46 -2.48 13.38
C VAL A 200 0.72 -3.12 14.11
N HIS A 201 0.65 -4.43 14.32
CA HIS A 201 1.86 -5.20 14.43
C HIS A 201 2.50 -5.08 13.06
N MET A 202 3.57 -4.27 12.97
CA MET A 202 4.58 -4.57 11.97
C MET A 202 4.79 -6.09 12.08
N PRO A 203 4.55 -6.85 11.00
CA PRO A 203 4.70 -8.30 11.06
C PRO A 203 6.04 -8.55 11.74
N PRO A 204 6.07 -9.33 12.85
CA PRO A 204 7.31 -9.50 13.60
C PRO A 204 8.39 -9.86 12.58
N PRO A 205 9.56 -9.20 12.64
CA PRO A 205 10.61 -9.39 11.64
C PRO A 205 10.75 -10.89 11.43
N THR A 206 10.62 -11.32 10.17
CA THR A 206 10.51 -12.74 9.85
C THR A 206 11.72 -13.42 10.47
N ASP A 207 11.50 -14.33 11.42
CA ASP A 207 12.60 -15.02 12.07
C ASP A 207 13.19 -16.01 11.06
N TYR A 208 14.18 -15.52 10.30
CA TYR A 208 14.84 -16.30 9.26
C TYR A 208 15.46 -17.57 9.85
N LEU A 209 15.88 -17.58 11.11
CA LEU A 209 16.40 -18.79 11.75
C LEU A 209 15.31 -19.84 11.92
N ALA A 210 14.10 -19.43 12.31
CA ALA A 210 12.96 -20.34 12.40
C ALA A 210 12.56 -20.86 11.01
N VAL A 211 12.47 -19.99 10.00
CA VAL A 211 12.11 -20.37 8.63
C VAL A 211 13.14 -21.33 8.03
N PHE A 212 14.43 -20.99 8.08
CA PHE A 212 15.49 -21.86 7.59
C PHE A 212 15.63 -23.14 8.42
N GLY A 213 15.35 -23.08 9.72
CA GLY A 213 15.31 -24.24 10.60
C GLY A 213 14.24 -25.25 10.19
N VAL A 214 13.01 -24.79 9.89
CA VAL A 214 11.92 -25.65 9.40
C VAL A 214 12.25 -26.25 8.05
N ILE A 215 12.74 -25.45 7.09
CA ILE A 215 13.15 -25.93 5.76
C ILE A 215 14.26 -26.98 5.88
N GLY A 216 15.26 -26.72 6.72
CA GLY A 216 16.36 -27.67 6.98
C GLY A 216 15.87 -28.97 7.62
N ALA A 217 14.97 -28.91 8.59
CA ALA A 217 14.40 -30.09 9.24
C ALA A 217 13.58 -30.95 8.28
N VAL A 218 12.76 -30.33 7.41
CA VAL A 218 12.00 -31.05 6.37
C VAL A 218 12.92 -31.72 5.36
N ALA A 219 13.96 -31.03 4.89
CA ALA A 219 14.95 -31.60 3.98
C ALA A 219 15.66 -32.81 4.61
N LEU A 220 16.07 -32.71 5.87
CA LEU A 220 16.70 -33.80 6.61
C LEU A 220 15.77 -35.02 6.73
N LEU A 221 14.50 -34.81 7.10
CA LEU A 221 13.50 -35.87 7.19
C LEU A 221 13.31 -36.60 5.86
N LEU A 222 13.18 -35.86 4.76
CA LEU A 222 13.04 -36.44 3.42
C LEU A 222 14.28 -37.26 3.01
N THR A 223 15.48 -36.79 3.35
CA THR A 223 16.71 -37.57 3.11
C THR A 223 16.78 -38.85 3.94
N CYS A 224 16.37 -38.81 5.22
CA CYS A 224 16.29 -39.99 6.08
C CYS A 224 15.26 -41.01 5.58
N CYS A 225 14.06 -40.56 5.17
CA CYS A 225 13.05 -41.42 4.57
C CYS A 225 13.55 -42.10 3.29
N SER A 226 14.24 -41.35 2.43
CA SER A 226 14.82 -41.89 1.20
C SER A 226 15.89 -42.96 1.50
N ALA A 227 16.77 -42.70 2.48
CA ALA A 227 17.76 -43.67 2.92
C ALA A 227 17.13 -44.96 3.50
N LEU A 228 16.06 -44.83 4.29
CA LEU A 228 15.32 -45.98 4.84
C LEU A 228 14.68 -46.82 3.73
N VAL A 229 14.07 -46.20 2.72
CA VAL A 229 13.51 -46.92 1.56
C VAL A 229 14.61 -47.68 0.81
N LEU A 230 15.78 -47.07 0.61
CA LEU A 230 16.92 -47.73 -0.04
C LEU A 230 17.46 -48.91 0.80
N LEU A 231 17.53 -48.77 2.12
CA LEU A 231 17.96 -49.85 3.02
C LEU A 231 16.96 -51.01 3.07
N ILE A 232 15.66 -50.72 3.15
CA ILE A 232 14.62 -51.75 3.13
C ILE A 232 14.57 -52.45 1.76
N GLY A 233 14.64 -51.69 0.67
CA GLY A 233 14.64 -52.24 -0.69
C GLY A 233 15.82 -53.17 -0.97
N SER A 234 17.02 -52.82 -0.49
CA SER A 234 18.22 -53.65 -0.66
C SER A 234 18.19 -54.95 0.16
N THR A 235 17.47 -55.02 1.29
CA THR A 235 17.29 -56.29 2.02
C THR A 235 16.34 -57.26 1.33
N ARG A 236 15.38 -56.77 0.53
CA ARG A 236 14.42 -57.62 -0.19
C ARG A 236 15.01 -58.28 -1.44
N SER A 237 16.10 -57.74 -1.97
CA SER A 237 16.77 -58.27 -3.17
C SER A 237 17.61 -59.54 -2.90
N ARG A 238 17.75 -59.99 -1.65
CA ARG A 238 18.56 -61.17 -1.30
C ARG A 238 17.76 -62.46 -1.11
N THR A 239 16.43 -62.41 -1.25
CA THR A 239 15.53 -63.57 -1.06
C THR A 239 14.72 -63.91 -2.31
N GLY A 240 15.04 -63.31 -3.46
CA GLY A 240 14.28 -63.44 -4.71
C GLY A 240 15.04 -64.09 -5.86
N ASP A 241 16.15 -64.81 -5.59
CA ASP A 241 16.88 -65.57 -6.62
C ASP A 241 16.48 -67.07 -6.63
N MET A 242 15.21 -67.31 -6.30
CA MET A 242 14.54 -68.59 -6.55
C MET A 242 13.07 -68.24 -6.72
N PHE A 243 12.52 -68.54 -7.89
CA PHE A 243 11.10 -68.37 -8.25
C PHE A 243 10.74 -67.03 -8.90
N LEU A 244 11.07 -66.89 -10.19
CA LEU A 244 10.07 -66.75 -11.27
C LEU A 244 10.75 -66.74 -12.64
N GLU A 245 11.06 -67.96 -13.10
CA GLU A 245 11.06 -68.33 -14.51
C GLU A 245 9.62 -68.79 -14.80
N LEU A 246 8.75 -67.86 -15.24
CA LEU A 246 7.45 -68.06 -15.90
C LEU A 246 6.65 -66.75 -15.84
N ASP A 247 6.85 -65.88 -16.82
CA ASP A 247 5.77 -65.41 -17.71
C ASP A 247 6.34 -64.37 -18.67
N GLU A 248 7.00 -64.88 -19.70
CA GLU A 248 7.42 -64.16 -20.89
C GLU A 248 6.34 -64.37 -21.97
N ALA A 249 5.09 -63.91 -21.75
CA ALA A 249 4.05 -63.98 -22.78
C ALA A 249 2.78 -63.13 -22.53
N GLU A 250 2.86 -61.84 -22.19
CA GLU A 250 1.73 -60.91 -22.49
C GLU A 250 2.06 -59.42 -22.27
N MET A 251 2.98 -58.85 -23.04
CA MET A 251 3.05 -57.38 -23.15
C MET A 251 3.39 -56.91 -24.57
N SER A 252 2.74 -57.56 -25.54
CA SER A 252 2.63 -57.11 -26.92
C SER A 252 1.16 -56.80 -27.24
N SER A 253 0.68 -55.66 -26.75
CA SER A 253 -0.49 -54.91 -27.27
C SER A 253 -0.95 -53.87 -26.24
N ARG A 254 -0.35 -52.68 -26.28
CA ARG A 254 -1.01 -51.39 -25.98
C ARG A 254 -0.01 -50.26 -26.19
N GLU A 255 0.40 -50.16 -27.45
CA GLU A 255 0.83 -48.90 -28.04
C GLU A 255 -0.44 -48.19 -28.56
N LEU A 256 -0.40 -46.86 -28.58
CA LEU A 256 -1.43 -45.90 -29.01
C LEU A 256 -2.58 -45.63 -28.01
N ILE A 257 -2.53 -44.45 -27.37
CA ILE A 257 -3.37 -43.29 -27.73
C ILE A 257 -2.91 -42.04 -26.96
N ALA A 258 -2.67 -40.98 -27.74
CA ALA A 258 -2.76 -39.55 -27.44
C ALA A 258 -1.72 -38.88 -26.51
N GLU A 259 -0.64 -38.41 -27.15
CA GLU A 259 -0.30 -36.99 -27.08
C GLU A 259 -1.52 -36.17 -27.54
N ASP A 260 -2.07 -35.30 -26.70
CA ASP A 260 -2.65 -34.01 -27.08
C ASP A 260 -3.19 -33.25 -25.85
N ASP A 261 -3.06 -31.93 -25.90
CA ASP A 261 -3.78 -30.91 -25.12
C ASP A 261 -3.46 -30.69 -23.63
N ILE A 262 -2.35 -29.98 -23.38
CA ILE A 262 -2.30 -28.99 -22.29
C ILE A 262 -1.86 -27.65 -22.88
N ASP A 263 -2.66 -27.10 -23.79
CA ASP A 263 -2.47 -25.73 -24.28
C ASP A 263 -3.80 -25.06 -24.67
N SER A 264 -4.74 -24.93 -23.72
CA SER A 264 -5.92 -24.05 -23.88
C SER A 264 -6.76 -23.93 -22.60
N LYS A 265 -6.30 -23.15 -21.59
CA LYS A 265 -7.20 -22.60 -20.55
C LYS A 265 -6.75 -21.25 -19.97
N ILE A 266 -6.28 -20.30 -20.79
CA ILE A 266 -6.29 -18.87 -20.41
C ILE A 266 -6.66 -18.01 -21.63
N SER A 267 -7.92 -18.10 -22.05
CA SER A 267 -8.62 -17.03 -22.76
C SER A 267 -10.10 -17.39 -22.88
N LEU A 268 -10.95 -16.37 -22.83
CA LEU A 268 -12.41 -16.38 -22.99
C LEU A 268 -13.26 -16.70 -21.74
N SER A 269 -13.27 -15.73 -20.84
CA SER A 269 -14.51 -15.18 -20.30
C SER A 269 -14.32 -13.66 -20.24
N ARG A 270 -15.21 -12.78 -20.68
CA ARG A 270 -16.52 -12.88 -21.31
C ARG A 270 -16.80 -11.46 -21.76
N LEU A 271 -16.84 -11.22 -23.07
CA LEU A 271 -17.46 -10.02 -23.65
C LEU A 271 -18.97 -10.26 -23.56
N ASP A 272 -19.64 -9.60 -22.62
CA ASP A 272 -21.08 -9.38 -22.67
C ASP A 272 -21.33 -7.87 -22.79
N SER A 273 -21.68 -7.49 -24.01
CA SER A 273 -22.87 -6.70 -24.33
C SER A 273 -22.93 -5.24 -23.87
N PHE A 274 -22.52 -4.42 -24.83
CA PHE A 274 -23.11 -3.13 -25.21
C PHE A 274 -24.60 -3.31 -25.59
N GLU A 275 -25.52 -2.64 -24.90
CA GLU A 275 -26.84 -2.20 -25.41
C GLU A 275 -27.35 -1.09 -24.45
N SER A 276 -27.14 0.18 -24.80
CA SER A 276 -28.12 1.09 -25.42
C SER A 276 -29.43 1.27 -24.64
N ALA A 277 -29.58 2.43 -23.98
CA ALA A 277 -30.88 3.06 -23.78
C ALA A 277 -30.70 4.58 -23.88
N ASP A 278 -31.29 5.09 -24.96
CA ASP A 278 -31.57 6.49 -25.26
C ASP A 278 -32.34 7.21 -24.14
N SER A 279 -32.35 8.54 -24.27
CA SER A 279 -33.57 9.34 -24.35
C SER A 279 -33.84 10.33 -23.22
N LEU A 280 -33.73 11.62 -23.60
CA LEU A 280 -34.57 12.79 -23.24
C LEU A 280 -34.72 13.12 -21.74
N ASP A 281 -34.63 14.37 -21.28
CA ASP A 281 -35.42 15.49 -21.80
C ASP A 281 -34.96 16.87 -21.31
N HIS A 282 -35.43 17.88 -22.04
CA HIS A 282 -35.38 19.32 -21.82
C HIS A 282 -35.75 19.82 -20.42
N HIS A 283 -35.08 20.89 -19.95
CA HIS A 283 -35.65 22.17 -19.48
C HIS A 283 -34.49 23.04 -18.98
N GLY A 284 -34.37 24.34 -19.21
CA GLY A 284 -35.29 25.32 -19.73
C GLY A 284 -34.71 26.69 -19.37
N HIS A 285 -34.65 27.55 -20.37
CA HIS A 285 -34.40 28.98 -20.28
C HIS A 285 -35.16 29.64 -19.11
N LYS A 286 -34.50 30.53 -18.36
CA LYS A 286 -35.14 31.78 -17.88
C LYS A 286 -34.09 32.85 -17.56
N ARG A 287 -33.96 33.79 -18.51
CA ARG A 287 -33.68 35.20 -18.23
C ARG A 287 -34.78 35.73 -17.31
N LEU A 288 -34.42 36.59 -16.37
CA LEU A 288 -35.20 37.76 -15.99
C LEU A 288 -34.30 38.73 -15.20
N LEU A 289 -34.17 39.93 -15.77
CA LEU A 289 -33.87 41.24 -15.18
C LEU A 289 -32.61 41.41 -14.32
#